data_AF-A0A5U2GD19-F1
#
_entry.id   AF-A0A5U2GD19-F1
#
_cell.length_a   1.000
_cell.length_b   1.000
_cell.length_c   1.000
_cell.angle_alpha   90.00
_cell.angle_beta   90.00
_cell.angle_gamma   90.00
#
_symmetry.space_group_name_H-M   'P 1'
#
loop_
_entity.id
_entity.type
_entity.pdbx_description
1 polymer ?
#
loop_
_entity_poly.entity_id
_entity_poly.type
_entity_poly.pdbx_seq_one_letter_code
_entity_poly.pdbx_strand_id
1 'polypeptide(L)'
;MAESGNRINPNLMNAKVFYSRRTKLGIPTEIFLILTFLNVFAVVLAIMFYSVFSLISLILFVLISVVPMKFVFGNDPDAHKAWIYGWLAPARLENVHVVKRRVMFVDVQ
;
A
#
# COMPACT_ATOMS: atom_id res chain seq x y z
N MET A 1 -24.23 -32.52 14.90
CA MET A 1 -24.16 -32.92 13.47
C MET A 1 -25.12 -31.98 12.74
N ALA A 2 -24.73 -31.06 11.86
CA ALA A 2 -23.56 -30.93 11.01
C ALA A 2 -23.15 -29.43 10.88
N GLU A 3 -21.96 -29.22 10.35
CA GLU A 3 -21.10 -28.05 10.49
C GLU A 3 -21.65 -26.72 9.95
N SER A 4 -21.48 -25.66 10.74
CA SER A 4 -21.42 -24.27 10.30
C SER A 4 -20.16 -24.05 9.44
N GLY A 5 -20.12 -24.67 8.26
CA GLY A 5 -19.08 -24.44 7.28
C GLY A 5 -19.22 -23.01 6.74
N ASN A 6 -18.21 -22.18 7.03
CA ASN A 6 -18.00 -20.88 6.43
C ASN A 6 -18.05 -21.01 4.89
N ARG A 7 -19.22 -20.79 4.28
CA ARG A 7 -19.40 -20.85 2.83
C ARG A 7 -18.80 -19.60 2.21
N ILE A 8 -17.48 -19.63 2.02
CA ILE A 8 -16.78 -18.65 1.20
C ILE A 8 -17.28 -18.84 -0.22
N ASN A 9 -17.97 -17.83 -0.76
CA ASN A 9 -18.48 -17.85 -2.11
C ASN A 9 -17.32 -18.03 -3.11
N PRO A 10 -17.28 -19.11 -3.91
CA PRO A 10 -16.18 -19.39 -4.83
C PRO A 10 -16.04 -18.31 -5.92
N ASN A 11 -17.10 -17.55 -6.23
CA ASN A 11 -17.01 -16.40 -7.14
C ASN A 11 -16.27 -15.19 -6.55
N LEU A 12 -16.02 -15.16 -5.24
CA LEU A 12 -15.14 -14.16 -4.60
C LEU A 12 -13.66 -14.62 -4.57
N MET A 13 -13.35 -15.90 -4.78
CA MET A 13 -11.95 -16.34 -4.94
C MET A 13 -11.27 -15.69 -6.16
N ASN A 14 -12.08 -15.27 -7.14
CA ASN A 14 -11.64 -14.60 -8.35
C ASN A 14 -11.45 -13.07 -8.19
N ALA A 15 -11.76 -12.49 -7.01
CA ALA A 15 -11.38 -11.11 -6.72
C ALA A 15 -9.85 -10.91 -6.76
N LYS A 16 -9.10 -11.99 -6.53
CA LYS A 16 -7.63 -12.04 -6.66
C LYS A 16 -7.14 -11.74 -8.08
N VAL A 17 -7.93 -12.06 -9.12
CA VAL A 17 -7.62 -11.75 -10.53
C VAL A 17 -7.88 -10.28 -10.84
N PHE A 18 -8.88 -9.65 -10.21
CA PHE A 18 -9.15 -8.22 -10.38
C PHE A 18 -8.19 -7.31 -9.61
N TYR A 19 -7.47 -7.84 -8.62
CA TYR A 19 -6.50 -7.09 -7.80
C TYR A 19 -5.12 -7.76 -7.77
N SER A 20 -4.61 -8.17 -8.94
CA SER A 20 -3.18 -8.46 -9.13
C SER A 20 -2.38 -7.18 -8.89
N ARG A 21 -2.03 -6.91 -7.62
CA ARG A 21 -1.20 -5.78 -7.23
C ARG A 21 0.26 -6.16 -7.31
N ARG A 22 1.06 -5.33 -8.00
CA ARG A 22 2.52 -5.45 -7.94
C ARG A 22 2.99 -4.92 -6.60
N THR A 23 3.20 -5.82 -5.65
CA THR A 23 3.86 -5.50 -4.37
C THR A 23 5.26 -6.09 -4.37
N LYS A 24 6.20 -5.34 -3.80
CA LYS A 24 7.58 -5.76 -3.54
C LYS A 24 7.80 -5.65 -2.04
N LEU A 25 8.18 -6.76 -1.39
CA LEU A 25 8.38 -6.81 0.07
C LEU A 25 7.16 -6.36 0.90
N GLY A 26 5.94 -6.58 0.39
CA GLY A 26 4.69 -6.17 1.06
C GLY A 26 4.32 -4.69 0.87
N ILE A 27 5.12 -3.91 0.14
CA ILE A 27 4.87 -2.50 -0.16
C ILE A 27 4.45 -2.36 -1.64
N PRO A 28 3.48 -1.48 -1.97
CA PRO A 28 3.16 -1.12 -3.36
C PRO A 28 4.41 -0.68 -4.14
N THR A 29 4.54 -1.11 -5.38
CA THR A 29 5.76 -0.88 -6.19
C THR A 29 6.05 0.62 -6.37
N GLU A 30 5.02 1.44 -6.49
CA GLU A 30 5.11 2.89 -6.64
C GLU A 30 5.79 3.53 -5.42
N ILE A 31 5.34 3.14 -4.22
CA ILE A 31 5.91 3.62 -2.95
C ILE A 31 7.30 3.05 -2.75
N PHE A 32 7.52 1.79 -3.08
CA PHE A 32 8.84 1.15 -2.99
C PHE A 32 9.88 1.89 -3.84
N LEU A 33 9.54 2.32 -5.06
CA LEU A 33 10.44 3.07 -5.94
C LEU A 33 10.81 4.43 -5.33
N ILE A 34 9.83 5.18 -4.82
CA ILE A 34 10.07 6.48 -4.18
C ILE A 34 10.95 6.31 -2.93
N LEU A 35 10.63 5.31 -2.10
CA LEU A 35 11.39 5.03 -0.88
C LEU A 35 12.84 4.65 -1.19
N THR A 36 13.04 3.83 -2.22
CA THR A 36 14.38 3.42 -2.68
C THR A 36 15.16 4.62 -3.18
N PHE A 37 14.55 5.47 -4.01
CA PHE A 37 15.18 6.70 -4.50
C PHE A 37 15.63 7.62 -3.35
N LEU A 38 14.75 7.86 -2.37
CA LEU A 38 15.07 8.69 -1.20
C LEU A 38 16.21 8.11 -0.36
N ASN A 39 16.22 6.80 -0.14
CA ASN A 39 17.28 6.15 0.62
C ASN A 39 18.63 6.17 -0.12
N VAL A 40 18.65 5.97 -1.43
CA VAL A 40 19.88 6.11 -2.24
C VAL A 40 20.40 7.54 -2.16
N PHE A 41 19.52 8.53 -2.29
CA PHE A 41 19.89 9.94 -2.15
C PHE A 41 20.48 10.25 -0.77
N ALA A 42 19.86 9.72 0.30
CA ALA A 42 20.38 9.87 1.66
C ALA A 42 21.78 9.25 1.84
N VAL A 43 22.04 8.10 1.21
CA VAL A 43 23.39 7.47 1.20
C VAL A 43 24.41 8.37 0.52
N VAL A 44 24.06 8.97 -0.62
CA VAL A 44 24.95 9.91 -1.33
C VAL A 44 25.29 11.11 -0.45
N LEU A 45 24.29 11.69 0.23
CA LEU A 45 24.53 12.77 1.19
C LEU A 45 25.45 12.31 2.32
N ALA A 46 25.22 11.10 2.86
CA ALA A 46 26.04 10.55 3.93
C ALA A 46 27.52 10.43 3.56
N ILE A 47 27.79 9.98 2.32
CA ILE A 47 29.14 9.88 1.77
C ILE A 47 29.72 11.29 1.55
N MET A 48 28.94 12.22 1.01
CA MET A 48 29.41 13.58 0.70
C MET A 48 29.85 14.37 1.95
N PHE A 49 29.14 14.21 3.07
CA PHE A 49 29.49 14.90 4.32
C PHE A 49 30.58 14.21 5.14
N TYR A 50 30.89 12.94 4.86
CA TYR A 50 31.97 12.16 5.48
C TYR A 50 32.08 12.28 7.01
N SER A 51 30.92 12.35 7.69
CA SER A 51 30.82 12.63 9.12
C SER A 51 30.06 11.53 9.85
N VAL A 52 30.48 11.23 11.09
CA VAL A 52 29.80 10.28 11.99
C VAL A 52 28.35 10.69 12.22
N PHE A 53 28.06 11.98 12.34
CA PHE A 53 26.70 12.49 12.44
C PHE A 53 25.86 12.15 11.21
N SER A 54 26.47 12.20 10.02
CA SER A 54 25.79 11.86 8.78
C SER A 54 25.43 10.38 8.69
N LEU A 55 26.31 9.50 9.18
CA LEU A 55 26.01 8.07 9.29
C LEU A 55 24.87 7.79 10.28
N ILE A 56 24.87 8.45 11.44
CA ILE A 56 23.79 8.32 12.44
C ILE A 56 22.46 8.82 11.84
N SER A 57 22.46 9.98 11.17
CA SER A 57 21.28 10.53 10.50
C SER A 57 20.77 9.61 9.40
N LEU A 58 21.66 8.96 8.63
CA LEU A 58 21.27 7.97 7.63
C LEU A 58 20.56 6.78 8.26
N ILE A 59 21.12 6.20 9.33
CA ILE A 59 20.52 5.04 10.02
C ILE A 59 19.13 5.42 10.56
N LEU A 60 19.01 6.58 11.21
CA LEU A 60 17.73 7.07 11.70
C LEU A 60 16.73 7.30 10.57
N PHE A 61 17.16 7.90 9.46
CA PHE A 61 16.32 8.14 8.29
C PHE A 61 15.79 6.84 7.67
N VAL A 62 16.65 5.83 7.51
CA VAL A 62 16.24 4.51 6.99
C VAL A 62 15.22 3.87 7.91
N LEU A 63 15.44 3.89 9.23
CA LEU A 63 14.50 3.33 10.20
C LEU A 63 13.13 4.02 10.15
N ILE A 64 13.12 5.36 10.18
CA ILE A 64 11.89 6.15 10.20
C ILE A 64 11.14 6.06 8.85
N SER A 65 11.86 5.94 7.73
CA SER A 65 11.21 5.84 6.42
C SER A 65 10.69 4.42 6.14
N VAL A 66 11.43 3.36 6.49
CA VAL A 66 11.09 1.98 6.10
C VAL A 66 10.12 1.31 7.08
N VAL A 67 10.30 1.52 8.39
CA VAL A 67 9.54 0.78 9.42
C VAL A 67 8.03 1.10 9.35
N PRO A 68 7.59 2.37 9.39
CA PRO A 68 6.16 2.69 9.34
C PRO A 68 5.52 2.23 8.03
N MET A 69 6.23 2.36 6.92
CA MET A 69 5.76 1.91 5.60
C MET A 69 5.44 0.40 5.60
N LYS A 70 6.29 -0.43 6.21
CA LYS A 70 6.01 -1.87 6.31
C LYS A 70 4.74 -2.19 7.12
N PHE A 71 4.48 -1.47 8.20
CA PHE A 71 3.28 -1.69 9.02
C PHE A 71 2.00 -1.16 8.35
N VAL A 72 2.07 0.01 7.72
CA VAL A 72 0.92 0.63 7.04
C VAL A 72 0.49 -0.20 5.84
N PHE A 73 1.43 -0.58 4.96
CA PHE A 73 1.12 -1.30 3.73
C PHE A 73 0.91 -2.81 3.92
N GLY A 74 1.34 -3.36 5.05
CA GLY A 74 1.02 -4.74 5.41
C GLY A 74 -0.48 -4.96 5.66
N ASN A 75 -1.15 -3.98 6.27
CA ASN A 75 -2.59 -4.05 6.58
C ASN A 75 -3.47 -3.55 5.44
N ASP A 76 -3.09 -2.44 4.80
CA ASP A 76 -3.81 -1.89 3.65
C ASP A 76 -2.83 -1.44 2.54
N PRO A 77 -2.67 -2.26 1.49
CA PRO A 77 -1.81 -1.94 0.35
C PRO A 77 -2.25 -0.67 -0.39
N ASP A 78 -3.51 -0.26 -0.31
CA ASP A 78 -4.03 0.91 -1.03
C ASP A 78 -4.09 2.18 -0.17
N ALA A 79 -3.64 2.12 1.08
CA ALA A 79 -3.63 3.27 1.99
C ALA A 79 -2.91 4.51 1.40
N HIS A 80 -1.91 4.30 0.55
CA HIS A 80 -1.19 5.38 -0.14
C HIS A 80 -2.09 6.18 -1.08
N LYS A 81 -3.08 5.55 -1.71
CA LYS A 81 -4.01 6.24 -2.62
C LYS A 81 -4.86 7.24 -1.85
N ALA A 82 -5.30 6.89 -0.65
CA ALA A 82 -6.05 7.81 0.21
C ALA A 82 -5.20 9.05 0.60
N TRP A 83 -3.93 8.85 0.93
CA TRP A 83 -3.00 9.97 1.17
C TRP A 83 -2.76 10.83 -0.06
N ILE A 84 -2.48 10.21 -1.21
CA ILE A 84 -2.24 10.93 -2.47
C ILE A 84 -3.49 11.72 -2.88
N TYR A 85 -4.68 11.11 -2.79
CA TYR A 85 -5.94 11.80 -3.06
C TYR A 85 -6.26 12.87 -2.02
N GLY A 86 -5.93 12.66 -0.75
CA GLY A 86 -6.05 13.71 0.28
C GLY A 86 -5.24 14.95 -0.03
N TRP A 87 -4.03 14.78 -0.57
CA TRP A 87 -3.15 15.91 -0.90
C TRP A 87 -3.43 16.55 -2.25
N LEU A 88 -3.62 15.73 -3.30
CA LEU A 88 -3.67 16.22 -4.69
C LEU A 88 -5.09 16.39 -5.24
N ALA A 89 -6.07 15.67 -4.70
CA ALA A 89 -7.42 15.66 -5.24
C ALA A 89 -8.46 15.39 -4.13
N PRO A 90 -8.58 16.27 -3.13
CA PRO A 90 -9.43 16.04 -1.96
C PRO A 90 -10.89 15.81 -2.34
N ALA A 91 -11.36 16.42 -3.44
CA ALA A 91 -12.69 16.19 -4.00
C ALA A 91 -12.97 14.73 -4.42
N ARG A 92 -11.93 13.92 -4.70
CA ARG A 92 -12.09 12.48 -5.01
C ARG A 92 -12.33 11.62 -3.76
N LEU A 93 -12.13 12.17 -2.56
CA LEU A 93 -12.45 11.52 -1.29
C LEU A 93 -13.91 11.71 -0.88
N GLU A 94 -14.66 12.60 -1.56
CA GLU A 94 -16.08 12.74 -1.31
C GLU A 94 -16.85 11.52 -1.83
N ASN A 95 -17.67 10.92 -0.96
CA ASN A 95 -18.53 9.76 -1.26
C ASN A 95 -19.62 10.03 -2.32
N VAL A 96 -19.64 11.21 -2.92
CA VAL A 96 -20.63 11.68 -3.90
C VAL A 96 -20.65 10.80 -5.17
N HIS A 97 -19.59 10.05 -5.44
CA HIS A 97 -19.46 9.18 -6.63
C HIS A 97 -19.56 7.68 -6.34
N VAL A 98 -19.90 7.25 -5.12
CA VAL A 98 -20.12 5.82 -4.83
C VAL A 98 -21.48 5.40 -5.39
N VAL A 99 -21.54 5.18 -6.70
CA VAL A 99 -22.68 4.55 -7.34
C VAL A 99 -22.76 3.13 -6.79
N LYS A 100 -23.77 2.85 -5.95
CA LYS A 100 -24.12 1.48 -5.55
C LYS A 100 -24.32 0.67 -6.84
N ARG A 101 -23.33 -0.13 -7.19
CA ARG A 101 -23.43 -1.03 -8.34
C ARG A 101 -24.52 -2.04 -7.99
N ARG A 102 -25.69 -1.97 -8.65
CA ARG A 102 -26.73 -2.98 -8.53
C ARG A 102 -26.21 -4.27 -9.16
N VAL A 103 -25.51 -5.08 -8.37
CA VAL A 103 -25.16 -6.44 -8.75
C VAL A 103 -26.39 -7.31 -8.55
N MET A 104 -26.96 -7.77 -9.66
CA MET A 104 -27.98 -8.81 -9.66
C MET A 104 -27.23 -10.14 -9.76
N PHE A 105 -27.34 -10.98 -8.73
CA PHE A 105 -26.81 -12.34 -8.78
C PHE A 105 -27.72 -13.13 -9.70
N VAL A 106 -27.20 -13.58 -10.84
CA VAL A 106 -27.89 -14.55 -11.69
C VAL A 106 -27.68 -15.90 -11.04
N ASP A 107 -28.76 -16.45 -10.49
CA ASP A 107 -28.80 -17.83 -10.01
C ASP A 107 -28.81 -18.74 -11.26
N VAL A 108 -27.80 -19.59 -11.40
CA VAL A 108 -27.75 -20.59 -12.47
C VAL A 108 -28.38 -21.85 -11.89
N GLN A 109 -29.54 -22.23 -12.45
CA GLN A 109 -30.30 -23.44 -12.13
C GLN A 109 -29.46 -24.70 -12.22
#